data_AF-A0A5B6W476-F1
#
_entry.id   AF-A0A5B6W476-F1
#
_cell.length_a   1.000
_cell.length_b   1.000
_cell.length_c   1.000
_cell.angle_alpha   90.00
_cell.angle_beta   90.00
_cell.angle_gamma   90.00
#
_symmetry.space_group_name_H-M   'P 1'
#
loop_
_entity.id
_entity.type
_entity.pdbx_description
1 polymer ?
#
loop_
_entity_poly.entity_id
_entity_poly.type
_entity_poly.pdbx_seq_one_letter_code
_entity_poly.pdbx_strand_id
1 'polypeptide(L)' 'MCPGLSFALQNLSLILANVLHWFEFETSLDEAVDMREAPGLTSSKATPLEVYVTPRLPAFVYNSSN' A
#
# COMPACT_ATOMS: atom_id res chain seq x y z
N MET A 1 19.36 -16.65 -8.54
CA MET A 1 19.22 -15.21 -8.85
C MET A 1 17.84 -14.99 -9.44
N CYS A 2 17.05 -14.04 -8.93
CA CYS A 2 15.68 -13.81 -9.41
C CYS A 2 15.70 -12.99 -10.71
N PRO A 3 15.18 -13.52 -11.84
CA PRO A 3 15.20 -12.80 -13.12
C PRO A 3 14.32 -11.54 -13.10
N GLY A 4 13.35 -11.46 -12.19
CA GLY A 4 12.44 -10.32 -12.06
C GLY A 4 12.93 -9.19 -11.16
N LEU A 5 14.12 -9.27 -10.56
CA LEU A 5 14.56 -8.32 -9.53
C LEU A 5 14.55 -6.85 -10.00
N SER A 6 15.16 -6.57 -11.16
CA SER A 6 15.25 -5.20 -11.68
C SER A 6 13.87 -4.62 -12.00
N PHE A 7 12.99 -5.44 -12.58
CA PHE A 7 11.61 -5.03 -12.90
C PHE A 7 10.81 -4.74 -11.62
N ALA A 8 10.92 -5.62 -10.63
CA ALA A 8 10.23 -5.47 -9.35
C ALA A 8 10.65 -4.17 -8.63
N LEU A 9 11.94 -3.85 -8.59
CA LEU A 9 12.44 -2.63 -7.95
C LEU A 9 11.93 -1.34 -8.63
N GLN A 10 11.92 -1.30 -9.96
CA GLN A 10 11.41 -0.15 -10.72
C GLN A 10 9.91 0.04 -10.51
N ASN A 11 9.13 -1.05 -10.59
CA ASN A 11 7.69 -0.99 -10.36
C ASN A 11 7.35 -0.63 -8.92
N LEU A 12 8.05 -1.22 -7.94
CA LEU A 12 7.81 -0.92 -6.53
C LEU A 12 7.99 0.57 -6.24
N SER A 13 9.03 1.19 -6.81
CA SER A 13 9.27 2.63 -6.65
C SER A 13 8.11 3.47 -7.18
N LEU A 14 7.62 3.15 -8.39
CA LEU A 14 6.50 3.86 -9.00
C LEU A 14 5.18 3.64 -8.25
N ILE A 15 4.89 2.40 -7.86
CA ILE A 15 3.69 2.03 -7.11
C ILE A 15 3.69 2.76 -5.76
N LEU A 16 4.78 2.70 -5.01
CA LEU A 16 4.89 3.37 -3.71
C LEU A 16 4.78 4.89 -3.85
N ALA A 17 5.43 5.49 -4.85
CA ALA A 17 5.33 6.93 -5.09
C ALA A 17 3.86 7.34 -5.34
N ASN A 18 3.13 6.60 -6.17
CA ASN A 18 1.72 6.89 -6.42
C ASN A 18 0.85 6.63 -5.17
N VAL A 19 1.00 5.47 -4.53
CA VAL A 19 0.19 5.12 -3.35
C VAL A 19 0.36 6.14 -2.22
N LEU A 20 1.60 6.52 -1.90
CA LEU A 20 1.90 7.47 -0.82
C LEU A 20 1.59 8.93 -1.20
N HIS A 21 1.66 9.28 -2.48
CA HIS A 21 1.33 10.63 -2.93
C HIS A 21 -0.17 10.90 -2.94
N TRP A 22 -0.97 9.92 -3.37
CA TRP A 22 -2.40 10.11 -3.63
C TRP A 22 -3.29 9.87 -2.41
N PHE A 23 -2.82 9.10 -1.42
CA PHE A 23 -3.64 8.66 -0.29
C PHE A 23 -3.00 8.92 1.07
N GLU A 24 -3.86 9.13 2.06
CA GLU A 24 -3.54 9.13 3.48
C GLU A 24 -4.08 7.83 4.11
N PHE A 25 -3.30 7.25 5.02
CA PHE A 25 -3.57 5.93 5.60
C PHE A 25 -3.71 6.05 7.12
N GLU A 26 -4.80 5.51 7.66
CA GLU A 26 -5.08 5.50 9.09
C GLU A 26 -5.44 4.07 9.53
N THR A 27 -5.03 3.67 10.74
CA THR A 27 -5.44 2.39 11.34
C THR A 27 -6.79 2.54 12.03
N SER A 28 -7.49 1.42 12.25
CA SER A 28 -8.69 1.45 13.07
C SER A 28 -8.36 1.86 14.50
N LEU A 29 -8.95 2.97 14.95
CA LEU A 29 -8.88 3.45 16.34
C LEU A 29 -7.44 3.68 16.86
N ASP A 30 -6.49 4.00 15.99
CA ASP A 30 -5.07 4.20 16.33
C ASP A 30 -4.44 2.94 16.99
N GLU A 31 -5.01 1.76 16.70
CA GLU A 31 -4.54 0.49 17.25
C GLU A 31 -3.17 0.11 16.69
N ALA A 32 -2.35 -0.52 17.53
CA ALA A 32 -1.06 -1.05 17.15
C ALA A 32 -1.23 -2.21 16.15
N VAL A 33 -0.60 -2.10 14.99
CA VAL A 33 -0.69 -3.13 13.95
C VAL A 33 0.15 -4.36 14.31
N ASP A 34 -0.44 -5.55 14.31
CA ASP A 34 0.28 -6.80 14.59
C ASP A 34 1.32 -7.15 13.51
N MET A 35 2.61 -6.88 13.78
CA MET A 35 3.73 -7.10 12.86
C MET A 35 4.26 -8.54 12.83
N ARG A 36 3.62 -9.51 13.50
CA ARG A 36 4.04 -10.92 13.43
C ARG A 36 3.95 -11.45 11.99
N GLU A 37 4.84 -12.38 11.64
CA GLU A 37 4.90 -13.00 10.32
C GLU A 37 4.01 -14.26 10.26
N ALA A 38 3.31 -14.44 9.15
CA ALA A 38 2.61 -15.69 8.84
C ALA A 38 3.60 -16.73 8.26
N PRO A 39 3.44 -18.03 8.57
CA PRO A 39 4.25 -19.07 7.96
C PRO A 39 4.11 -19.09 6.43
N GLY A 40 5.21 -19.09 5.68
CA GLY A 40 5.18 -19.15 4.22
C GLY A 40 6.52 -18.92 3.53
N LEU A 41 6.51 -18.94 2.20
CA LEU A 41 7.69 -18.58 1.38
C LEU A 41 7.94 -17.06 1.33
N THR A 42 6.91 -16.27 1.66
CA THR A 42 6.92 -14.81 1.67
C THR A 42 6.59 -14.29 3.07
N SER A 43 7.19 -13.18 3.48
CA SER A 43 6.97 -12.55 4.79
C SER A 43 5.68 -11.73 4.85
N SER A 44 4.53 -12.40 4.75
CA SER A 44 3.22 -11.76 4.97
C SER A 44 2.94 -11.58 6.46
N LYS A 45 2.08 -10.63 6.83
CA LYS A 45 1.60 -10.49 8.22
C LYS A 45 0.77 -11.69 8.66
N ALA A 46 0.85 -12.03 9.94
CA ALA A 46 0.09 -13.10 10.61
C ALA A 46 -1.42 -12.83 10.59
N THR A 47 -1.80 -11.56 10.74
CA THR A 47 -3.18 -11.09 10.60
C THR A 47 -3.28 -10.14 9.40
N PRO A 48 -4.39 -10.15 8.64
CA PRO A 48 -4.64 -9.17 7.60
C PRO A 48 -4.47 -7.73 8.10
N LEU A 49 -3.91 -6.85 7.26
CA LEU A 49 -3.78 -5.42 7.56
C LEU A 49 -5.07 -4.73 7.16
N GLU A 50 -5.78 -4.16 8.13
CA GLU A 50 -6.95 -3.32 7.91
C GLU A 50 -6.57 -1.85 8.07
N VAL A 51 -6.83 -1.03 7.05
CA VAL A 51 -6.52 0.41 7.03
C VAL A 51 -7.64 1.20 6.36
N TYR A 52 -7.89 2.40 6.86
CA TYR A 52 -8.71 3.40 6.19
C TYR A 52 -7.83 4.20 5.23
N VAL A 53 -8.34 4.39 4.01
CA VAL A 53 -7.61 5.09 2.95
C VAL A 53 -8.44 6.28 2.48
N THR A 54 -7.88 7.48 2.61
CA THR A 54 -8.54 8.73 2.22
C THR A 54 -7.75 9.40 1.09
N PRO A 55 -8.39 9.76 -0.05
CA PRO A 55 -7.72 10.52 -1.11
C PRO A 55 -7.24 11.89 -0.60
N ARG A 56 -5.99 12.27 -0.91
CA ARG A 56 -5.42 13.57 -0.53
C ARG A 56 -5.85 14.71 -1.45
N LEU A 57 -6.22 14.39 -2.68
CA LEU A 57 -6.69 15.37 -3.66
C LEU A 57 -8.21 15.52 -3.59
N PRO A 58 -8.76 16.70 -3.92
CA PRO A 58 -10.20 16.90 -3.99
C PRO A 58 -10.86 15.94 -4.99
N ALA A 59 -12.09 15.51 -4.67
CA ALA A 59 -12.85 14.54 -5.48
C ALA A 59 -12.99 14.93 -6.96
N PHE A 60 -13.05 16.23 -7.28
CA PHE A 60 -13.19 16.69 -8.67
C PHE A 60 -11.99 16.31 -9.57
N VAL A 61 -10.80 16.05 -9.00
CA VAL A 61 -9.62 15.61 -9.76
C VAL A 61 -9.82 14.20 -10.32
N TYR A 62 -10.63 13.38 -9.66
CA TYR A 62 -10.94 12.01 -10.08
C TYR A 62 -12.19 11.92 -10.96
N ASN A 63 -13.01 12.98 -10.98
CA ASN A 63 -14.19 13.05 -11.82
C ASN A 63 -13.78 13.44 -13.23
N SER A 64 -13.55 12.47 -14.12
CA SER A 64 -13.48 12.75 -15.55
C SER A 64 -14.87 13.11 -16.06
N SER A 65 -15.18 14.40 -16.17
CA SER A 65 -16.32 14.85 -16.96
C SER A 65 -16.01 14.59 -18.44
N ASN A 66 -16.63 13.55 -19.00
CA ASN A 66 -16.68 13.31 -20.43
C ASN A 66 -17.97 13.90 -20.99
#